data_AF-A0A0C3BHV8-F1
#
_entry.id   AF-A0A0C3BHV8-F1
#
_cell.length_a   1.000
_cell.length_b   1.000
_cell.length_c   1.000
_cell.angle_alpha   90.00
_cell.angle_beta   90.00
_cell.angle_gamma   90.00
#
_symmetry.space_group_name_H-M   'P 1'
#
loop_
_entity.id
_entity.type
_entity.pdbx_description
1 polymer ?
#
loop_
_entity_poly.entity_id
_entity_poly.type
_entity_poly.pdbx_seq_one_letter_code
_entity_poly.pdbx_strand_id
1 'polypeptide(L)'
;MAFIYRALQRHAHESPVYFYSILIGAAGPVALAVVPPIRRRFGYEPPEYIPTSYPTPKRERVTVSSEFDDPPQQKSQEQLELETKARIPEFKIR
;
A
#
# COMPACT_ATOMS: atom_id res chain seq x y z
N MET A 1 -38.17 35.04 -15.83
CA MET A 1 -37.42 34.65 -14.61
C MET A 1 -38.19 34.77 -13.30
N ALA A 2 -39.26 35.58 -13.20
CA ALA A 2 -40.03 35.73 -11.95
C ALA A 2 -40.76 34.45 -11.47
N PHE A 3 -41.17 33.57 -12.38
CA PHE A 3 -41.88 32.33 -12.05
C PHE A 3 -41.05 31.37 -11.18
N ILE A 4 -39.79 31.14 -11.57
CA ILE A 4 -38.87 30.22 -10.86
C ILE A 4 -38.55 30.74 -9.46
N TYR A 5 -38.28 32.05 -9.33
CA TYR A 5 -38.02 32.67 -8.04
C TYR A 5 -39.19 32.53 -7.07
N ARG A 6 -40.42 32.80 -7.54
CA ARG A 6 -41.64 32.67 -6.72
C ARG A 6 -41.89 31.21 -6.31
N ALA A 7 -41.60 30.25 -7.17
CA ALA A 7 -41.73 28.83 -6.86
C ALA A 7 -40.72 28.38 -5.79
N LEU A 8 -39.44 28.74 -5.94
CA LEU A 8 -38.39 28.45 -4.95
C LEU A 8 -38.71 29.08 -3.59
N GLN A 9 -39.11 30.35 -3.59
CA GLN A 9 -39.51 31.06 -2.37
C GLN A 9 -40.70 30.36 -1.69
N ARG A 10 -41.72 29.94 -2.45
CA ARG A 10 -42.87 29.22 -1.92
C ARG A 10 -42.45 27.89 -1.27
N HIS A 11 -41.62 27.08 -1.94
CA HIS A 11 -41.16 25.80 -1.40
C HIS A 11 -40.26 25.95 -0.17
N ALA A 12 -39.49 27.04 -0.08
CA ALA A 12 -38.70 27.34 1.11
C ALA A 12 -39.56 27.64 2.34
N HIS A 13 -40.73 28.27 2.17
CA HIS A 13 -41.63 28.64 3.28
C HIS A 13 -42.69 27.59 3.60
N GLU A 14 -43.35 27.00 2.60
CA GLU A 14 -44.45 26.04 2.80
C GLU A 14 -43.94 24.63 3.10
N SER A 15 -42.77 24.27 2.58
CA SER A 15 -42.21 22.92 2.66
C SER A 15 -40.70 22.93 2.94
N PRO A 16 -40.23 23.53 4.05
CA PRO A 16 -38.81 23.79 4.28
C PRO A 16 -37.97 22.51 4.35
N VAL A 17 -38.52 21.43 4.91
CA VAL A 17 -37.79 20.17 5.11
C VAL A 17 -37.29 19.62 3.77
N TYR A 18 -38.15 19.51 2.76
CA TYR A 18 -37.77 18.99 1.45
C TYR A 18 -36.81 19.93 0.73
N PHE A 19 -37.09 21.23 0.79
CA PHE A 19 -36.30 22.24 0.09
C PHE A 19 -34.84 22.28 0.57
N TYR A 20 -34.63 22.41 1.88
CA TYR A 20 -33.28 22.49 2.44
C TYR A 20 -32.56 21.14 2.44
N SER A 21 -33.27 20.02 2.59
CA SER A 21 -32.64 18.70 2.49
C SER A 21 -32.02 18.46 1.11
N ILE A 22 -32.73 18.81 0.04
CA ILE A 22 -32.21 18.67 -1.32
C ILE A 22 -31.04 19.62 -1.55
N LEU A 23 -31.14 20.88 -1.12
CA LEU A 23 -30.06 21.86 -1.27
C LEU A 23 -28.78 21.43 -0.55
N ILE A 24 -28.88 21.02 0.72
CA ILE A 24 -27.73 20.59 1.51
C ILE A 24 -27.16 19.27 0.95
N GLY A 25 -28.04 18.34 0.58
CA GLY A 25 -27.65 17.08 -0.05
C GLY A 25 -26.91 17.28 -1.38
N ALA A 26 -27.36 18.22 -2.21
CA ALA A 26 -26.73 18.57 -3.47
C ALA A 26 -25.45 19.42 -3.30
N ALA A 27 -25.38 20.25 -2.24
CA ALA A 27 -24.22 21.10 -1.98
C ALA A 27 -22.93 20.28 -1.79
N GLY A 28 -23.00 19.09 -1.18
CA GLY A 28 -21.84 18.20 -0.99
C GLY A 28 -21.19 17.75 -2.32
N PRO A 29 -21.91 17.06 -3.21
CA PRO A 29 -21.40 16.65 -4.52
C PRO A 29 -20.92 17.83 -5.38
N VAL A 30 -21.63 18.96 -5.34
CA VAL A 30 -21.21 20.18 -6.05
C VAL A 30 -19.87 20.68 -5.50
N ALA A 31 -19.72 20.73 -4.18
CA ALA A 31 -18.46 21.13 -3.55
C ALA A 31 -17.33 20.16 -3.89
N LEU A 32 -17.57 18.83 -3.95
CA LEU A 32 -16.57 17.86 -4.36
C LEU A 32 -16.11 18.05 -5.82
N ALA A 33 -16.98 18.51 -6.71
CA ALA A 33 -16.61 18.81 -8.09
C ALA A 33 -15.85 20.14 -8.22
N VAL A 34 -16.25 21.16 -7.45
CA VAL A 34 -15.77 22.54 -7.62
C VAL A 34 -14.55 22.87 -6.74
N VAL A 35 -14.51 22.37 -5.50
CA VAL A 35 -13.48 22.73 -4.52
C VAL A 35 -12.10 22.15 -4.86
N PRO A 36 -11.92 20.86 -5.23
CA PRO A 36 -10.60 20.32 -5.55
C PRO A 36 -9.84 21.04 -6.68
N PRO A 37 -10.44 21.39 -7.83
CA PRO A 37 -9.71 22.12 -8.87
C PRO A 37 -9.34 23.53 -8.42
N ILE A 38 -10.19 24.22 -7.64
CA ILE A 38 -9.88 25.53 -7.05
C ILE A 38 -8.72 25.39 -6.05
N ARG A 39 -8.78 24.39 -5.18
CA ARG A 39 -7.75 24.11 -4.16
C ARG A 39 -6.38 23.84 -4.80
N ARG A 40 -6.34 23.06 -5.89
CA ARG A 40 -5.10 22.80 -6.65
C ARG A 40 -4.52 24.08 -7.28
N ARG A 41 -5.37 25.00 -7.75
CA ARG A 41 -4.91 26.30 -8.30
C ARG A 41 -4.28 27.21 -7.24
N PHE A 42 -4.67 27.06 -5.97
CA PHE A 42 -4.06 27.77 -4.85
C PHE A 42 -2.77 27.10 -4.31
N GLY A 43 -2.19 26.16 -5.06
CA GLY A 43 -0.91 25.54 -4.71
C GLY A 43 -1.02 24.43 -3.67
N TYR A 44 -2.23 23.95 -3.36
CA TYR A 44 -2.39 22.76 -2.55
C TYR A 44 -2.01 21.52 -3.36
N GLU A 45 -1.06 20.74 -2.83
CA GLU A 45 -0.69 19.42 -3.32
C GLU A 45 -1.19 18.34 -2.35
N PRO A 46 -1.84 17.27 -2.83
CA PRO A 46 -2.22 16.16 -1.97
C PRO A 46 -0.97 15.49 -1.37
N PRO A 47 -1.02 15.02 -0.11
CA PRO A 47 0.10 14.34 0.50
C PRO A 47 0.41 13.03 -0.22
N GLU A 48 1.68 12.64 -0.21
CA GLU A 48 2.10 11.33 -0.72
C GLU A 48 1.46 10.20 0.09
N TYR A 49 1.29 9.05 -0.57
CA TYR A 49 0.68 7.89 0.05
C TYR A 49 1.62 7.25 1.08
N ILE A 50 1.11 7.01 2.29
CA ILE A 50 1.87 6.37 3.36
C ILE A 50 2.07 4.88 3.01
N PRO A 51 3.31 4.36 3.04
CA PRO A 51 3.55 2.96 2.70
C PRO A 51 2.82 2.04 3.69
N THR A 52 1.95 1.19 3.16
CA THR A 52 1.22 0.18 3.96
C THR A 52 2.05 -1.07 4.22
N SER A 53 3.13 -1.27 3.45
CA SER A 53 4.03 -2.40 3.54
C SER A 53 5.49 -1.95 3.58
N TYR A 54 6.38 -2.86 4.00
CA TYR A 54 7.81 -2.60 3.98
C TYR A 54 8.26 -2.26 2.55
N PRO A 55 9.00 -1.15 2.33
CA PRO A 55 9.41 -0.73 1.00
C PRO A 55 10.51 -1.65 0.48
N THR A 56 10.12 -2.72 -0.21
CA THR A 56 11.07 -3.64 -0.83
C THR A 56 11.70 -2.99 -2.06
N PRO A 57 13.04 -2.88 -2.13
CA PRO A 57 13.70 -2.28 -3.27
C PRO A 57 13.53 -3.15 -4.51
N LYS A 58 13.22 -2.53 -5.66
CA LYS A 58 13.14 -3.20 -6.98
C LYS A 58 14.54 -3.37 -7.58
N ARG A 59 15.41 -4.10 -6.89
CA ARG A 59 16.76 -4.43 -7.36
C ARG A 59 16.99 -5.93 -7.27
N GLU A 60 17.91 -6.43 -8.09
CA GLU A 60 18.37 -7.82 -7.98
C GLU A 60 19.07 -8.06 -6.64
N ARG A 61 19.05 -9.33 -6.22
CA ARG A 61 19.75 -9.75 -5.01
C ARG A 61 21.25 -9.61 -5.24
N VAL A 62 21.93 -9.06 -4.25
CA VAL A 62 23.39 -8.93 -4.24
C VAL A 62 23.90 -9.87 -3.16
N THR A 63 24.99 -10.59 -3.45
CA THR A 63 25.69 -11.40 -2.45
C THR A 63 26.24 -10.48 -1.37
N VAL A 64 25.78 -10.67 -0.13
CA VAL A 64 26.21 -9.88 1.03
C VAL A 64 27.47 -10.46 1.65
N SER A 65 28.16 -9.69 2.50
CA SER A 65 29.32 -10.19 3.24
C SER A 65 28.92 -11.30 4.19
N SER A 66 29.79 -12.31 4.30
CA SER A 66 29.65 -13.43 5.23
C SER A 66 30.05 -13.09 6.67
N GLU A 67 30.02 -11.81 7.04
CA GLU A 67 30.49 -11.33 8.36
C GLU A 67 29.56 -11.78 9.48
N PHE A 68 28.26 -11.91 9.19
CA PHE A 68 27.23 -12.39 10.10
C PHE A 68 26.80 -13.83 9.80
N ASP A 69 27.54 -14.56 8.96
CA ASP A 69 27.28 -15.97 8.72
C ASP A 69 27.73 -16.80 9.92
N ASP A 70 26.97 -17.86 10.22
CA ASP A 70 27.30 -18.78 11.30
C ASP A 70 28.69 -19.42 11.05
N PRO A 71 29.50 -19.62 12.11
CA PRO A 71 30.81 -20.22 11.95
C PRO A 71 30.69 -21.60 11.30
N PRO A 72 31.62 -21.96 10.39
CA PRO A 72 31.57 -23.24 9.72
C PRO A 72 31.61 -24.37 10.74
N GLN A 73 30.61 -25.25 10.68
CA GLN A 73 30.52 -26.45 11.51
C GLN A 73 31.72 -27.35 11.19
N GLN A 74 32.61 -27.56 12.16
CA GLN A 74 33.65 -28.59 12.04
C GLN A 74 32.97 -29.95 12.05
N LYS A 75 32.78 -30.57 10.87
CA LYS A 75 32.38 -31.98 10.79
C LYS A 75 33.37 -32.79 11.61
N SER A 76 32.90 -33.45 12.66
CA SER A 76 33.74 -34.31 13.52
C SER A 76 34.44 -35.35 12.65
N GLN A 77 35.71 -35.65 12.92
CA GLN A 77 36.51 -36.55 12.07
C GLN A 77 35.82 -37.91 11.82
N GLU A 78 35.04 -38.38 12.78
CA GLU A 78 34.19 -39.57 12.65
C GLU A 78 33.18 -39.47 11.49
N GLN A 79 32.58 -38.30 11.28
CA GLN A 79 31.61 -38.06 10.22
C GLN A 79 32.29 -38.01 8.84
N LEU A 80 33.49 -37.43 8.76
CA LEU A 80 34.33 -37.42 7.55
C LEU A 80 34.84 -38.83 7.21
N GLU A 81 35.19 -39.61 8.22
CA GLU A 81 35.62 -41.00 8.07
C GLU A 81 34.46 -41.89 7.62
N LEU A 82 33.26 -41.71 8.17
CA LEU A 82 32.05 -42.42 7.74
C LEU A 82 31.66 -42.08 6.31
N GLU A 83 31.74 -40.82 5.91
CA GLU A 83 31.47 -40.37 4.54
C GLU A 83 32.50 -40.95 3.55
N THR A 84 33.77 -40.99 3.94
CA THR A 84 34.86 -41.56 3.14
C THR A 84 34.72 -43.08 3.00
N LYS A 85 34.40 -43.77 4.11
CA LYS A 85 34.22 -45.22 4.17
C LYS A 85 32.98 -45.71 3.43
N ALA A 86 31.92 -44.91 3.39
CA ALA A 86 30.72 -45.19 2.60
C ALA A 86 30.95 -44.97 1.09
N ARG A 87 31.86 -44.07 0.72
CA ARG A 87 32.14 -43.70 -0.68
C ARG A 87 33.12 -44.66 -1.37
N ILE A 88 33.99 -45.32 -0.62
CA ILE A 88 34.96 -46.29 -1.16
C ILE A 88 34.39 -47.71 -0.98
N PRO A 89 34.02 -48.43 -2.05
CA PRO A 89 33.72 -49.85 -1.91
C PRO A 89 35.01 -50.59 -1.53
N GLU A 90 35.03 -51.22 -0.35
CA GLU A 90 36.22 -51.95 0.12
C GLU A 90 36.58 -53.08 -0.85
N PHE A 91 37.65 -52.90 -1.62
CA PHE A 91 38.20 -53.92 -2.48
C PHE A 91 39.11 -54.84 -1.66
N LYS A 92 38.54 -55.92 -1.11
CA LYS A 92 39.27 -56.94 -0.36
C LYS A 92 39.99 -57.87 -1.33
N ILE A 93 41.27 -57.64 -1.56
CA ILE A 93 42.13 -58.54 -2.34
C ILE A 93 42.41 -59.79 -1.50
N ARG A 94 42.12 -60.97 -2.07
CA ARG A 94 42.23 -62.28 -1.43
C ARG A 94 43.62 -62.88 -1.58
#